data_AF-A0A4Y9Y9M0-F1
#
_entry.id   AF-A0A4Y9Y9M0-F1
#
_cell.length_a   1.000
_cell.length_b   1.000
_cell.length_c   1.000
_cell.angle_alpha   90.00
_cell.angle_beta   90.00
_cell.angle_gamma   90.00
#
_symmetry.space_group_name_H-M   'P 1'
#
loop_
_entity.id
_entity.type
_entity.pdbx_description
1 polymer ?
#
loop_
_entity_poly.entity_id
_entity_poly.type
_entity_poly.pdbx_seq_one_letter_code
_entity_poly.pdbx_strand_id
1 'polypeptide(L)'
;MGKSTLVKVKACAEGGNRTPDNNPQLIYKKFKSELISSARELMKKKAPKLDAALRKLNKEINRLQNLPNYTEDHKLLTEVEALLDRTIQLERKRYQHIRESTTARYALNAESISKYWSNINREKVPRDIIYSLRLPDSQTTVTRGKGNRETA
;
A
#
# COMPACT_ATOMS: atom_id res chain seq x y z
N MET A 1 9.28 21.30 14.77
CA MET A 1 9.50 20.04 15.52
C MET A 1 10.98 19.60 15.47
N GLY A 2 11.52 19.13 14.35
CA GLY A 2 12.87 18.52 14.31
C GLY A 2 14.05 19.41 14.73
N LYS A 3 14.09 20.68 14.32
CA LYS A 3 15.19 21.61 14.65
C LYS A 3 15.34 21.84 16.17
N SER A 4 14.22 21.94 16.89
CA SER A 4 14.21 22.11 18.35
C SER A 4 14.75 20.87 19.07
N THR A 5 14.37 19.67 18.62
CA THR A 5 14.90 18.42 19.17
C THR A 5 16.40 18.30 18.97
N LEU A 6 16.91 18.65 17.78
CA LEU A 6 18.35 18.61 17.48
C LEU A 6 19.16 19.53 18.39
N VAL A 7 18.64 20.73 18.67
CA VAL A 7 19.27 21.67 19.62
C VAL A 7 19.30 21.08 21.04
N LYS A 8 18.20 20.47 21.49
CA LYS A 8 18.15 19.82 22.82
C LYS A 8 19.09 18.62 22.93
N VAL A 9 19.21 17.83 21.87
CA VAL A 9 20.16 16.71 21.80
C VAL A 9 21.60 17.21 21.89
N LYS A 10 21.97 18.24 21.11
CA LYS A 10 23.33 18.82 21.14
C LYS A 10 23.66 19.40 22.50
N ALA A 11 22.76 20.19 23.07
CA ALA A 11 22.93 20.75 24.41
C ALA A 11 23.10 19.67 25.49
N CYS A 12 22.37 18.55 25.38
CA CYS A 12 22.47 17.43 26.33
C CYS A 12 23.73 16.57 26.10
N ALA A 13 24.31 16.57 24.89
CA ALA A 13 25.54 15.87 24.57
C ALA A 13 26.80 16.66 24.95
N GLU A 14 26.78 17.98 24.78
CA GLU A 14 27.93 18.87 25.01
C GLU A 14 27.96 19.43 26.45
N GLY A 15 26.81 19.57 27.11
CA GLY A 15 26.67 20.34 28.36
C GLY A 15 26.83 19.58 29.67
N GLY A 16 27.37 18.35 29.69
CA GLY A 16 27.68 17.60 30.93
C GLY A 16 26.48 17.12 31.78
N ASN A 17 25.27 17.66 31.59
CA ASN A 17 24.04 17.32 32.33
C ASN A 17 23.36 16.03 31.84
N ARG A 18 24.14 14.99 31.54
CA ARG A 18 23.62 13.69 31.14
C ARG A 18 23.20 12.91 32.38
N THR A 19 21.90 12.76 32.57
CA THR A 19 21.35 11.89 33.62
C THR A 19 20.75 10.63 32.98
N PRO A 20 20.51 9.55 33.76
CA PRO A 20 19.82 8.36 33.25
C PRO A 20 18.48 8.69 32.58
N ASP A 21 17.76 9.67 33.15
CA ASP A 21 16.44 10.11 32.67
C ASP A 21 16.50 11.21 31.60
N ASN A 22 17.62 11.91 31.47
CA ASN A 22 17.83 12.96 30.48
C ASN A 22 19.11 12.71 29.68
N ASN A 23 18.97 11.88 28.64
CA ASN A 23 20.03 11.48 27.72
C ASN A 23 19.58 11.78 26.27
N PRO A 24 20.50 12.22 25.39
CA PRO A 24 20.26 12.38 23.95
C PRO A 24 19.46 11.24 23.30
N GLN A 25 19.70 9.99 23.70
CA GLN A 25 19.00 8.81 23.17
C GLN A 25 17.50 8.81 23.51
N LEU A 26 17.13 9.18 24.75
CA LEU A 26 15.73 9.26 25.17
C LEU A 26 15.00 10.42 24.48
N ILE A 27 15.68 11.55 24.30
CA ILE A 27 15.16 12.70 23.56
C ILE A 27 14.87 12.31 22.10
N TYR A 28 15.80 11.63 21.44
CA TYR A 28 15.59 11.10 20.08
C TYR A 28 14.48 10.05 20.02
N LYS A 29 14.43 9.13 20.99
CA LYS A 29 13.38 8.11 21.07
C LYS A 29 12.00 8.77 21.17
N LYS A 30 11.83 9.76 22.06
CA LYS A 30 10.58 10.51 22.23
C LYS A 30 10.17 11.19 20.92
N PHE A 31 11.10 11.89 20.28
CA PHE A 31 10.84 12.54 18.99
C PHE A 31 10.44 11.54 17.90
N LYS A 32 11.16 10.41 17.76
CA LYS A 32 10.82 9.36 16.80
C LYS A 32 9.42 8.79 17.07
N SER A 33 9.07 8.55 18.33
CA SER A 33 7.75 8.07 18.73
C SER A 33 6.64 9.07 18.36
N GLU A 34 6.82 10.36 18.65
CA GLU A 34 5.87 11.43 18.32
C GLU A 34 5.72 11.61 16.80
N LEU A 35 6.82 11.49 16.05
CA LEU A 35 6.78 11.55 14.59
C LEU A 35 6.01 10.36 14.02
N ILE A 36 6.27 9.15 14.52
CA ILE A 36 5.57 7.93 14.10
C ILE A 36 4.08 8.00 14.44
N SER A 37 3.72 8.46 15.65
CA SER A 37 2.31 8.59 16.04
C SER A 37 1.59 9.59 15.13
N SER A 38 2.17 10.77 14.91
CA SER A 38 1.61 11.81 14.04
C SER A 38 1.44 11.30 12.60
N ALA A 39 2.46 10.59 12.06
CA ALA A 39 2.38 10.00 10.73
C ALA A 39 1.27 8.94 10.64
N ARG A 40 1.14 8.07 11.64
CA ARG A 40 0.07 7.06 11.70
C ARG A 40 -1.31 7.69 11.76
N GLU A 41 -1.49 8.76 12.53
CA GLU A 41 -2.75 9.50 12.56
C GLU A 41 -3.10 10.12 11.22
N LEU A 42 -2.13 10.72 10.53
CA LEU A 42 -2.33 11.24 9.18
C LEU A 42 -2.72 10.13 8.20
N MET A 43 -2.05 8.98 8.25
CA MET A 43 -2.38 7.83 7.42
C MET A 43 -3.80 7.31 7.70
N LYS A 44 -4.17 7.15 8.98
CA LYS A 44 -5.52 6.76 9.40
C LYS A 44 -6.60 7.73 8.93
N LYS A 45 -6.27 9.02 8.77
CA LYS A 45 -7.22 10.02 8.26
C LYS A 45 -7.28 10.05 6.73
N LYS A 46 -6.14 9.88 6.04
CA LYS A 46 -6.05 10.05 4.58
C LYS A 46 -6.39 8.79 3.79
N ALA A 47 -5.92 7.62 4.22
CA ALA A 47 -6.16 6.38 3.47
C ALA A 47 -7.66 6.04 3.36
N PRO A 48 -8.47 6.09 4.44
CA PRO A 48 -9.91 5.80 4.33
C PRO A 48 -10.68 6.82 3.49
N LYS A 49 -10.20 8.06 3.38
CA LYS A 49 -10.82 9.08 2.51
C LYS A 49 -10.66 8.72 1.04
N LEU A 50 -9.50 8.20 0.65
CA LEU A 50 -9.26 7.75 -0.72
C LEU A 50 -10.17 6.56 -1.05
N ASP A 51 -10.23 5.56 -0.16
CA ASP A 51 -11.10 4.39 -0.33
C ASP A 51 -12.59 4.78 -0.34
N ALA A 52 -12.99 5.73 0.51
CA ALA A 52 -14.36 6.24 0.53
C ALA A 52 -14.72 6.97 -0.78
N ALA A 53 -13.79 7.74 -1.35
CA ALA A 53 -13.98 8.40 -2.63
C ALA A 53 -14.15 7.38 -3.77
N LEU A 54 -13.32 6.34 -3.82
CA LEU A 54 -13.45 5.24 -4.79
C LEU A 54 -14.80 4.52 -4.65
N ARG A 55 -15.21 4.17 -3.42
CA ARG A 55 -16.53 3.57 -3.17
C ARG A 55 -17.68 4.45 -3.64
N LYS A 56 -17.59 5.77 -3.42
CA LYS A 56 -18.61 6.72 -3.85
C LYS A 56 -18.70 6.77 -5.38
N LEU A 57 -17.58 6.86 -6.09
CA LEU A 57 -17.55 6.89 -7.56
C LEU A 57 -18.08 5.59 -8.16
N ASN A 58 -17.67 4.44 -7.63
CA ASN A 58 -18.18 3.14 -8.09
C ASN A 58 -19.69 3.00 -7.88
N LYS A 59 -20.21 3.48 -6.74
CA LYS A 59 -21.65 3.49 -6.49
C LYS A 59 -22.39 4.37 -7.50
N GLU A 60 -21.82 5.52 -7.85
CA GLU A 60 -22.41 6.44 -8.80
C GLU A 60 -22.40 5.89 -10.24
N ILE A 61 -21.28 5.32 -10.66
CA ILE A 61 -21.16 4.63 -11.95
C ILE A 61 -22.22 3.53 -12.06
N ASN A 62 -22.32 2.67 -11.04
CA ASN A 62 -23.33 1.61 -11.01
C ASN A 62 -24.75 2.16 -11.02
N ARG A 63 -25.01 3.30 -10.38
CA ARG A 63 -26.33 3.96 -10.40
C ARG A 63 -26.71 4.39 -11.82
N LEU A 64 -25.79 5.07 -12.51
CA LEU A 64 -26.01 5.59 -13.86
C LEU A 64 -26.14 4.48 -14.91
N GLN A 65 -25.31 3.43 -14.80
CA GLN A 65 -25.35 2.27 -15.70
C GLN A 65 -26.64 1.45 -15.60
N ASN A 66 -27.32 1.49 -14.45
CA ASN A 66 -28.58 0.79 -14.24
C ASN A 66 -29.82 1.60 -14.70
N LEU A 67 -29.63 2.81 -15.23
CA LEU A 67 -30.74 3.60 -15.77
C LEU A 67 -31.21 3.00 -17.11
N PRO A 68 -32.53 2.93 -17.36
CA PRO A 68 -33.08 2.28 -18.56
C PRO A 68 -32.67 2.95 -19.87
N ASN A 69 -32.32 4.24 -19.83
CA ASN A 69 -31.89 5.04 -20.98
C ASN A 69 -30.35 5.15 -21.12
N TYR A 70 -29.57 4.43 -20.30
CA TYR A 70 -28.11 4.57 -20.27
C TYR A 70 -27.44 4.40 -21.65
N THR A 71 -27.91 3.42 -22.43
CA THR A 71 -27.33 3.09 -23.74
C THR A 71 -27.67 4.10 -24.83
N GLU A 72 -28.77 4.84 -24.66
CA GLU A 72 -29.32 5.75 -25.69
C GLU A 72 -29.01 7.21 -25.39
N ASP A 73 -28.85 7.56 -24.10
CA ASP A 73 -28.55 8.91 -23.68
C ASP A 73 -27.04 9.18 -23.69
N HIS A 74 -26.58 9.88 -24.72
CA HIS A 74 -25.17 10.29 -24.86
C HIS A 74 -24.68 11.11 -23.65
N LYS A 75 -25.54 11.88 -22.97
CA LYS A 75 -25.10 12.66 -21.80
C LYS A 75 -24.72 11.74 -20.63
N LEU A 76 -25.49 10.67 -20.41
CA LEU A 76 -25.20 9.67 -19.38
C LEU A 76 -23.89 8.93 -19.68
N LEU A 77 -23.66 8.58 -20.95
CA LEU A 77 -22.40 7.94 -21.38
C LEU A 77 -21.19 8.83 -21.07
N THR A 78 -21.25 10.11 -21.43
CA THR A 78 -20.16 11.07 -21.16
C THR A 78 -19.94 11.30 -19.67
N GLU A 79 -21.02 11.34 -18.86
CA GLU A 79 -20.90 11.48 -17.41
C GLU A 79 -20.22 10.26 -16.79
N VAL A 80 -20.61 9.05 -17.19
CA VAL A 80 -19.99 7.80 -16.71
C VAL A 80 -18.52 7.72 -17.13
N GLU A 81 -18.18 8.11 -18.35
CA GLU A 81 -16.80 8.18 -18.82
C GLU A 81 -15.94 9.09 -17.92
N ALA A 82 -16.43 10.30 -17.60
CA ALA A 82 -15.73 11.23 -16.71
C ALA A 82 -15.54 10.65 -15.29
N LEU A 83 -16.52 9.89 -14.77
CA LEU A 83 -16.42 9.21 -13.48
C LEU A 83 -15.41 8.05 -13.50
N LEU A 84 -15.34 7.29 -14.61
CA LEU A 84 -14.37 6.22 -14.81
C LEU A 84 -12.95 6.77 -14.86
N ASP A 85 -12.72 7.85 -15.62
CA ASP A 85 -11.44 8.54 -15.64
C ASP A 85 -11.01 9.00 -14.25
N ARG A 86 -11.95 9.55 -13.49
CA ARG A 86 -11.67 9.96 -12.12
C ARG A 86 -11.31 8.78 -11.22
N THR A 87 -11.96 7.64 -11.42
CA THR A 87 -11.68 6.39 -10.70
C THR A 87 -10.27 5.89 -11.02
N ILE A 88 -9.88 5.87 -12.29
CA ILE A 88 -8.53 5.50 -12.74
C ILE A 88 -7.47 6.40 -12.08
N GLN A 89 -7.69 7.71 -12.03
CA GLN A 89 -6.76 8.64 -11.39
C GLN A 89 -6.58 8.36 -9.89
N LEU A 90 -7.66 8.03 -9.17
CA LEU A 90 -7.60 7.72 -7.74
C LEU A 90 -6.94 6.36 -7.47
N GLU A 91 -7.22 5.35 -8.31
CA GLU A 91 -6.54 4.05 -8.22
C GLU A 91 -5.04 4.20 -8.48
N ARG A 92 -4.62 4.99 -9.49
CA ARG A 92 -3.19 5.27 -9.72
C ARG A 92 -2.51 5.84 -8.49
N LYS A 93 -3.15 6.78 -7.79
CA LYS A 93 -2.62 7.34 -6.52
C LYS A 93 -2.53 6.28 -5.42
N ARG A 94 -3.54 5.42 -5.30
CA ARG A 94 -3.56 4.31 -4.34
C ARG A 94 -2.42 3.33 -4.60
N TYR A 95 -2.25 2.88 -5.84
CA TYR A 95 -1.17 1.99 -6.25
C TYR A 95 0.20 2.61 -6.02
N GLN A 96 0.37 3.90 -6.31
CA GLN A 96 1.61 4.60 -6.05
C GLN A 96 1.98 4.56 -4.55
N HIS A 97 1.03 4.82 -3.66
CA HIS A 97 1.28 4.71 -2.21
C HIS A 97 1.62 3.28 -1.77
N ILE A 98 0.96 2.26 -2.32
CA ILE A 98 1.26 0.86 -2.03
C ILE A 98 2.69 0.52 -2.49
N ARG A 99 3.07 0.99 -3.68
CA ARG A 99 4.41 0.78 -4.25
C ARG A 99 5.47 1.46 -3.38
N GLU A 100 5.29 2.73 -3.04
CA GLU A 100 6.19 3.47 -2.15
C GLU A 100 6.36 2.77 -0.80
N SER A 101 5.27 2.32 -0.19
CA SER A 101 5.32 1.56 1.07
C SER A 101 6.07 0.24 0.91
N THR A 102 5.90 -0.45 -0.22
CA THR A 102 6.59 -1.71 -0.50
C THR A 102 8.08 -1.49 -0.73
N THR A 103 8.45 -0.48 -1.51
CA THR A 103 9.82 -0.07 -1.77
C THR A 103 10.52 0.37 -0.49
N ALA A 104 9.87 1.19 0.35
CA ALA A 104 10.42 1.59 1.64
C ALA A 104 10.63 0.39 2.57
N ARG A 105 9.68 -0.55 2.61
CA ARG A 105 9.83 -1.80 3.36
C ARG A 105 10.98 -2.64 2.84
N TYR A 106 11.13 -2.74 1.52
CA TYR A 106 12.24 -3.46 0.91
C TYR A 106 13.57 -2.82 1.29
N ALA A 107 13.74 -1.52 1.07
CA ALA A 107 14.97 -0.79 1.41
C ALA A 107 15.36 -0.97 2.88
N LEU A 108 14.39 -0.91 3.80
CA LEU A 108 14.64 -1.09 5.23
C LEU A 108 15.12 -2.49 5.61
N ASN A 109 14.71 -3.52 4.86
CA ASN A 109 14.97 -4.93 5.20
C ASN A 109 15.98 -5.60 4.24
N ALA A 110 16.47 -4.90 3.22
CA ALA A 110 17.33 -5.47 2.19
C ALA A 110 18.75 -5.75 2.68
N GLU A 111 19.27 -4.91 3.60
CA GLU A 111 20.65 -4.97 4.07
C GLU A 111 20.89 -6.04 5.15
N SER A 112 19.84 -6.47 5.86
CA SER A 112 19.93 -7.43 6.95
C SER A 112 19.17 -8.72 6.63
N ILE A 113 19.77 -9.88 6.89
CA ILE A 113 19.08 -11.17 6.83
C ILE A 113 17.92 -11.14 7.82
N SER A 114 16.71 -11.04 7.29
CA SER A 114 15.47 -10.88 8.04
C SER A 114 14.45 -11.91 7.56
N LYS A 115 13.41 -12.16 8.37
CA LYS A 115 12.25 -12.98 7.94
C LYS A 115 11.66 -12.48 6.62
N TYR A 116 11.70 -11.17 6.37
CA TYR A 116 11.25 -10.56 5.13
C TYR A 116 12.12 -11.01 3.94
N TRP A 117 13.44 -10.94 4.07
CA TRP A 117 14.39 -11.43 3.07
C TRP A 117 14.17 -12.91 2.76
N SER A 118 14.09 -13.76 3.79
CA SER A 118 13.81 -15.19 3.62
C SER A 118 12.46 -15.44 2.94
N ASN A 119 11.42 -14.64 3.21
CA ASN A 119 10.10 -14.81 2.61
C ASN A 119 10.02 -14.38 1.14
N ILE A 120 10.83 -13.39 0.72
CA ILE A 120 10.90 -12.96 -0.68
C ILE A 120 11.64 -14.00 -1.51
N ASN A 121 12.76 -14.49 -1.00
CA ASN A 121 13.59 -15.45 -1.73
C ASN A 121 13.13 -16.90 -1.58
N ARG A 122 12.16 -17.17 -0.70
CA ARG A 122 11.56 -18.50 -0.57
C ARG A 122 10.77 -18.84 -1.83
N GLU A 123 11.12 -19.98 -2.43
CA GLU A 123 10.39 -20.60 -3.52
C GLU A 123 8.88 -20.68 -3.21
N LYS A 124 8.05 -20.22 -4.14
CA LYS A 124 6.60 -20.26 -4.00
C LYS A 124 6.09 -21.58 -4.56
N VAL A 125 6.14 -22.62 -3.72
CA VAL A 125 5.52 -23.91 -4.04
C VAL A 125 3.99 -23.75 -3.98
N PRO A 126 3.23 -24.24 -4.97
CA PRO A 126 1.77 -24.26 -4.92
C PRO A 126 1.33 -24.98 -3.65
N ARG A 127 0.42 -24.36 -2.89
CA ARG A 127 0.07 -24.83 -1.54
C ARG A 127 -0.72 -26.14 -1.57
N ASP A 128 -1.51 -26.37 -2.62
CA ASP A 128 -2.26 -27.61 -2.88
C ASP A 128 -2.58 -27.75 -4.38
N ILE A 129 -2.67 -28.99 -4.87
CA ILE A 129 -3.18 -29.31 -6.21
C ILE A 129 -4.71 -29.30 -6.14
N ILE A 130 -5.37 -28.43 -6.89
CA ILE A 130 -6.83 -28.42 -6.99
C ILE A 130 -7.25 -29.50 -7.99
N TYR A 131 -7.57 -30.70 -7.49
CA TYR A 131 -7.92 -31.86 -8.32
C TYR A 131 -9.13 -31.63 -9.24
N SER A 132 -10.06 -30.74 -8.86
CA SER A 132 -11.24 -30.40 -9.66
C SER A 132 -10.93 -29.57 -10.91
N LEU A 133 -9.71 -29.07 -11.08
CA LEU A 133 -9.25 -28.35 -12.27
C LEU A 133 -8.37 -29.22 -13.19
N ARG A 134 -8.37 -30.54 -12.98
CA ARG A 134 -7.64 -31.47 -13.83
C ARG A 134 -8.40 -31.68 -15.15
N LEU A 135 -7.72 -31.45 -16.27
CA LEU A 135 -8.23 -31.82 -17.59
C LEU A 135 -8.36 -33.36 -17.66
N PRO A 136 -9.47 -33.91 -18.18
CA PRO A 136 -9.57 -35.33 -18.48
C PRO A 136 -8.41 -35.75 -19.40
N ASP A 137 -7.81 -36.90 -19.12
CA ASP A 137 -6.69 -37.50 -19.88
C ASP A 137 -5.35 -36.77 -19.89
N SER A 138 -5.22 -35.67 -19.14
CA SER A 138 -3.94 -34.99 -18.94
C SER A 138 -3.22 -35.47 -17.66
N GLN A 139 -1.95 -35.87 -17.80
CA GLN A 139 -1.04 -36.07 -16.66
C GLN A 139 -0.42 -34.75 -16.17
N THR A 140 -0.53 -33.66 -16.93
CA THR A 140 0.02 -32.36 -16.57
C THR A 140 -0.95 -31.58 -15.69
N THR A 141 -0.54 -31.33 -14.44
CA THR A 141 -1.28 -30.49 -13.51
C THR A 141 -1.09 -29.03 -13.89
N VAL A 142 -2.18 -28.37 -14.33
CA VAL A 142 -2.15 -26.94 -14.66
C VAL A 142 -2.30 -26.15 -13.35
N THR A 143 -1.30 -25.31 -13.05
CA THR A 143 -1.41 -24.33 -11.97
C THR A 143 -1.86 -22.99 -12.57
N ARG A 144 -2.71 -22.26 -11.84
CA ARG A 144 -3.30 -20.97 -12.27
C ARG A 144 -2.25 -19.91 -12.68
N GLY A 145 -0.98 -20.07 -12.31
CA GLY A 145 0.11 -19.14 -12.64
C GLY A 145 0.92 -19.47 -13.90
N LYS A 146 0.75 -20.65 -14.51
CA LYS A 146 1.51 -21.08 -15.70
C LYS A 146 0.76 -20.93 -17.03
N GLY A 147 -0.47 -20.40 -17.02
CA GLY A 147 -1.36 -20.44 -18.17
C GLY A 147 -1.05 -19.49 -19.34
N ASN A 148 0.06 -18.74 -19.38
CA ASN A 148 0.27 -17.74 -20.46
C ASN A 148 1.74 -17.32 -20.73
N ARG A 149 2.76 -18.15 -20.45
CA ARG A 149 4.17 -17.77 -20.68
C ARG A 149 4.90 -18.55 -21.78
N GLU A 150 4.24 -19.43 -22.51
CA GLU A 150 4.90 -20.29 -23.52
C GLU A 150 4.44 -20.07 -24.96
N THR A 151 3.80 -18.94 -25.27
CA THR A 151 3.53 -18.53 -26.66
C THR A 151 3.81 -17.04 -26.87
N ALA A 152 5.08 -16.69 -27.05
CA ALA A 152 5.57 -15.53 -27.78
C ALA A 152 7.06 -15.73 -28.09
#